data_AF-A0AAV2EDR0-F1
#
_entry.id   AF-A0AAV2EDR0-F1
#
_cell.length_a   1.000
_cell.length_b   1.000
_cell.length_c   1.000
_cell.angle_alpha   90.00
_cell.angle_beta   90.00
_cell.angle_gamma   90.00
#
_symmetry.space_group_name_H-M   'P 1'
#
loop_
_entity.id
_entity.type
_entity.pdbx_description
1 polymer ?
#
loop_
_entity_poly.entity_id
_entity_poly.type
_entity_poly.pdbx_seq_one_letter_code
_entity_poly.pdbx_strand_id
1 'polypeptide(L)'
;MANAARGSSGPVTLFVEILNKYLYFFEKGNPQITSNMIQDLVELITEEMQSDSVTADPASYALFASTLRYIRFQKQKGGSIGEKFEPITV
;
A
#
# COMPACT_ATOMS: atom_id res chain seq x y z
N MET A 1 -13.58 6.63 9.09
CA MET A 1 -12.69 5.94 10.06
C MET A 1 -12.79 4.45 9.80
N ALA A 2 -11.72 3.80 9.35
CA ALA A 2 -11.70 2.34 9.23
C ALA A 2 -11.58 1.76 10.65
N ASN A 3 -12.72 1.38 11.24
CA ASN A 3 -12.74 0.67 12.52
C ASN A 3 -12.57 -0.83 12.24
N ALA A 4 -11.33 -1.30 12.34
CA ALA A 4 -10.93 -2.67 12.06
C ALA A 4 -11.43 -3.62 13.16
N ALA A 5 -12.56 -4.29 12.93
CA ALA A 5 -13.02 -5.37 13.78
C ALA A 5 -12.79 -6.75 13.12
N ARG A 6 -11.85 -7.51 13.70
CA ARG A 6 -11.71 -8.97 13.71
C ARG A 6 -11.41 -9.68 12.38
N GLY A 7 -10.17 -9.54 11.93
CA GLY A 7 -9.35 -10.67 11.46
C GLY A 7 -8.14 -10.79 12.39
N SER A 8 -7.61 -11.99 12.62
CA SER A 8 -6.44 -12.25 13.49
C SER A 8 -5.12 -11.61 13.02
N SER A 9 -5.17 -10.74 12.02
CA SER A 9 -4.02 -10.07 11.41
C SER A 9 -3.80 -8.71 12.09
N GLY A 10 -2.56 -8.39 12.45
CA GLY A 10 -2.21 -7.14 13.11
C GLY A 10 -2.55 -5.89 12.27
N PRO A 11 -2.50 -4.70 12.89
CA PRO A 11 -2.87 -3.43 12.22
C PRO A 11 -2.12 -3.20 10.90
N VAL A 12 -0.83 -3.58 10.85
CA VAL A 12 0.02 -3.48 9.66
C VAL A 12 -0.50 -4.34 8.50
N THR A 13 -0.86 -5.59 8.73
CA THR A 13 -1.36 -6.48 7.67
C THR A 13 -2.61 -5.90 7.04
N LEU A 14 -3.53 -5.37 7.85
CA LEU A 14 -4.75 -4.75 7.36
C LEU A 14 -4.45 -3.51 6.50
N PHE A 15 -3.51 -2.66 6.91
CA PHE A 15 -3.12 -1.51 6.09
C PHE A 15 -2.54 -1.93 4.74
N VAL A 16 -1.74 -3.01 4.70
CA VAL A 16 -1.23 -3.57 3.43
C VAL A 16 -2.37 -4.10 2.55
N GLU A 17 -3.37 -4.76 3.13
CA GLU A 17 -4.56 -5.22 2.39
C GLU A 17 -5.37 -4.05 1.81
N ILE A 18 -5.57 -2.99 2.60
CA ILE A 18 -6.21 -1.75 2.15
C ILE A 18 -5.42 -1.13 1.01
N LEU A 19 -4.09 -1.06 1.12
CA LEU A 19 -3.21 -0.56 0.05
C LEU A 19 -3.39 -1.36 -1.23
N ASN A 20 -3.41 -2.69 -1.15
CA ASN A 20 -3.64 -3.55 -2.32
C ASN A 20 -5.01 -3.31 -2.96
N LYS A 21 -6.06 -3.04 -2.17
CA LYS A 21 -7.38 -2.66 -2.70
C LYS A 21 -7.37 -1.27 -3.36
N TYR A 22 -6.66 -0.32 -2.78
CA TYR A 22 -6.55 1.02 -3.37
C TYR A 22 -5.80 0.97 -4.70
N LEU A 23 -4.70 0.22 -4.77
CA LEU A 23 -3.97 -0.03 -6.02
C LEU A 23 -4.86 -0.64 -7.11
N TYR A 24 -5.70 -1.62 -6.75
CA TYR A 24 -6.67 -2.19 -7.69
C TYR A 24 -7.63 -1.13 -8.26
N PHE A 25 -8.24 -0.31 -7.40
CA PHE A 25 -9.18 0.73 -7.85
C PHE A 25 -8.49 1.87 -8.60
N PHE A 26 -7.26 2.22 -8.21
CA PHE A 26 -6.42 3.19 -8.88
C PHE A 26 -6.13 2.76 -10.32
N GLU A 27 -5.76 1.50 -10.53
CA GLU A 27 -5.52 0.94 -11.86
C GLU A 27 -6.77 0.89 -12.72
N LYS A 28 -7.93 0.61 -12.12
CA LYS A 28 -9.23 0.65 -12.78
C LYS A 28 -9.70 2.06 -13.11
N GLY A 29 -8.94 3.10 -12.74
CA GLY A 29 -9.24 4.48 -13.06
C GLY A 29 -10.36 5.07 -12.21
N ASN A 30 -10.54 4.57 -10.98
CA ASN A 30 -11.46 5.18 -10.03
C ASN A 30 -10.94 6.58 -9.64
N PRO A 31 -11.63 7.68 -9.98
CA PRO A 31 -11.15 9.04 -9.75
C PRO A 31 -11.08 9.43 -8.27
N GLN A 32 -11.74 8.66 -7.39
CA GLN A 32 -11.69 8.90 -5.94
C GLN A 32 -10.39 8.38 -5.31
N ILE A 33 -9.65 7.51 -5.99
CA ILE A 33 -8.38 6.99 -5.52
C ILE A 33 -7.27 7.73 -6.27
N THR A 34 -6.46 8.50 -5.53
CA THR A 34 -5.39 9.33 -6.09
C THR A 34 -4.02 8.76 -5.74
N SER A 35 -2.99 9.12 -6.51
CA SER A 35 -1.60 8.76 -6.21
C SER A 35 -1.17 9.22 -4.82
N ASN A 36 -1.67 10.36 -4.35
CA ASN A 36 -1.39 10.89 -3.02
C ASN A 36 -1.95 9.98 -1.93
N MET A 37 -3.20 9.49 -2.08
CA MET A 37 -3.74 8.52 -1.11
C MET A 37 -2.94 7.21 -1.07
N ILE A 38 -2.36 6.79 -2.20
CA ILE A 38 -1.45 5.64 -2.22
C ILE A 38 -0.15 5.96 -1.48
N GLN A 39 0.44 7.13 -1.73
CA GLN A 39 1.65 7.61 -1.06
C GLN A 39 1.46 7.68 0.46
N ASP A 40 0.41 8.38 0.92
CA ASP A 40 0.10 8.55 2.34
C ASP A 40 -0.06 7.19 3.05
N LEU A 41 -0.65 6.21 2.37
CA LEU A 41 -0.85 4.88 2.92
C LEU A 41 0.45 4.05 2.97
N VAL A 42 1.33 4.21 1.99
CA VAL A 42 2.67 3.61 2.01
C VAL A 42 3.51 4.18 3.16
N GLU A 43 3.47 5.50 3.36
CA GLU A 43 4.16 6.18 4.46
C GLU A 43 3.62 5.71 5.80
N LEU A 44 2.30 5.68 5.99
CA LEU A 44 1.66 5.18 7.21
C LEU A 44 2.09 3.74 7.54
N ILE A 45 2.09 2.83 6.55
CA ILE A 45 2.52 1.44 6.77
C ILE A 45 3.99 1.39 7.18
N THR A 46 4.84 2.23 6.56
CA THR A 46 6.27 2.29 6.86
C THR A 46 6.52 2.77 8.29
N GLU A 47 5.81 3.81 8.74
CA GLU A 47 5.88 4.33 10.11
C GLU A 47 5.40 3.28 11.13
N GLU A 48 4.25 2.64 10.88
CA GLU A 48 3.71 1.61 11.76
C GLU A 48 4.65 0.40 11.90
N MET A 49 5.32 0.00 10.80
CA MET A 49 6.33 -1.06 10.79
C MET A 49 7.62 -0.70 11.53
N GLN A 50 7.92 0.59 11.69
CA GLN A 50 9.10 1.08 12.42
C GLN A 50 8.78 1.41 13.88
N SER A 51 7.49 1.46 14.26
CA SER A 51 7.09 1.78 15.62
C SER A 51 7.44 0.67 16.62
N ASP A 52 8.10 1.04 17.71
CA ASP A 52 8.48 0.10 18.79
C ASP A 52 7.26 -0.56 19.48
N SER A 53 6.07 0.01 19.29
CA SER A 53 4.80 -0.47 19.85
C SER A 53 4.16 -1.61 19.07
N VAL A 54 4.58 -1.86 17.82
CA VAL A 54 3.95 -2.84 16.94
C VAL A 54 4.98 -3.88 16.55
N THR A 55 4.88 -5.08 17.12
CA THR A 55 5.62 -6.24 16.57
C THR A 55 4.97 -6.63 15.26
N ALA A 56 5.42 -6.03 14.16
CA ALA A 56 4.99 -6.44 12.83
C ALA A 56 5.47 -7.87 12.57
N ASP A 57 4.52 -8.76 12.28
CA ASP A 57 4.82 -10.15 11.95
C ASP A 57 5.63 -10.23 10.63
N PRO A 58 6.63 -11.13 10.51
CA PRO A 58 7.41 -11.30 9.28
C PRO A 58 6.60 -11.47 8.00
N ALA A 59 5.40 -12.07 8.04
CA ALA A 59 4.55 -12.17 6.85
C ALA A 59 4.01 -10.80 6.43
N SER A 60 3.74 -9.89 7.37
CA SER A 60 3.33 -8.52 7.06
C SER A 60 4.43 -7.75 6.33
N TYR A 61 5.69 -7.89 6.76
CA TYR A 61 6.84 -7.34 6.05
C TYR A 61 6.97 -7.91 4.63
N ALA A 62 6.83 -9.23 4.47
CA ALA A 62 6.92 -9.87 3.16
C ALA A 62 5.79 -9.42 2.21
N LEU A 63 4.58 -9.25 2.73
CA LEU A 63 3.44 -8.73 1.98
C LEU A 63 3.69 -7.28 1.54
N PHE A 64 4.12 -6.41 2.45
CA PHE A 64 4.39 -5.01 2.11
C PHE A 64 5.53 -4.87 1.11
N ALA A 65 6.64 -5.60 1.30
CA ALA A 65 7.76 -5.61 0.35
C ALA A 65 7.31 -6.05 -1.06
N SER A 66 6.40 -7.03 -1.13
CA SER A 66 5.81 -7.49 -2.40
C SER A 66 4.95 -6.41 -3.04
N THR A 67 4.17 -5.67 -2.25
CA THR A 67 3.38 -4.52 -2.71
C THR A 67 4.26 -3.37 -3.20
N LEU A 68 5.35 -3.02 -2.51
CA LEU A 68 6.31 -2.01 -2.98
C LEU A 68 6.98 -2.42 -4.30
N ARG A 69 7.37 -3.69 -4.42
CA ARG A 69 7.91 -4.24 -5.67
C ARG A 69 6.89 -4.14 -6.80
N TYR A 70 5.62 -4.38 -6.53
CA TYR A 70 4.54 -4.22 -7.50
C TYR A 70 4.41 -2.77 -7.98
N ILE A 71 4.42 -1.79 -7.06
CA ILE A 71 4.39 -0.36 -7.41
C ILE A 71 5.57 0.00 -8.32
N ARG A 72 6.80 -0.42 -7.96
CA ARG A 72 8.00 -0.19 -8.78
C ARG A 72 7.90 -0.85 -10.16
N PHE A 73 7.37 -2.07 -10.22
CA PHE A 73 7.13 -2.77 -11.48
C PHE A 73 6.14 -2.02 -12.39
N GLN A 74 5.05 -1.49 -11.82
CA GLN A 74 4.06 -0.72 -12.58
C GLN A 74 4.66 0.57 -13.16
N LYS A 75 5.55 1.25 -12.43
CA LYS A 75 6.32 2.39 -12.97
C LYS A 75 7.15 2.01 -14.18
N GLN A 76 7.92 0.93 -14.05
CA GLN A 76 8.84 0.46 -15.11
C GLN A 76 8.11 -0.04 -16.36
N LYS A 77 6.85 -0.46 -16.23
CA LYS A 77 6.03 -0.94 -17.34
C LYS A 77 5.81 0.13 -18.43
N GLY A 78 5.91 1.41 -18.07
CA GLY A 78 5.66 2.53 -18.98
C GLY A 78 4.22 2.63 -19.46
N GLY A 79 3.99 3.47 -20.46
CA GLY A 79 2.65 3.79 -20.97
C GLY A 79 1.74 4.44 -19.92
N SER A 80 0.43 4.41 -20.16
CA SER A 80 -0.55 5.08 -19.30
C SER A 80 -0.62 4.52 -17.87
N ILE A 81 -0.20 3.26 -17.65
CA ILE A 81 -0.07 2.69 -16.29
C ILE A 81 1.17 3.28 -15.62
N GLY A 82 2.34 3.27 -16.27
CA GLY A 82 3.57 3.81 -15.69
C GLY A 82 3.42 5.28 -15.29
N GLU A 83 2.85 6.10 -16.17
CA GLU A 83 2.59 7.52 -15.91
C GLU A 83 1.70 7.77 -14.69
N LYS A 84 0.68 6.91 -14.46
CA LYS A 84 -0.17 7.01 -13.27
C LYS A 84 0.60 6.73 -11.99
N PHE A 85 1.52 5.78 -12.03
CA PHE A 85 2.28 5.36 -10.85
C PHE A 85 3.47 6.27 -10.55
N GLU A 86 3.95 7.03 -11.53
CA GLU A 86 5.15 7.87 -11.42
C GLU A 86 5.20 8.76 -10.17
N PRO A 87 4.11 9.43 -9.75
CA PRO A 87 4.13 10.31 -8.56
C PRO A 87 4.32 9.58 -7.22
N ILE A 88 4.17 8.25 -7.17
CA ILE A 88 4.22 7.46 -5.93
C ILE A 88 5.67 7.11 -5.61
N THR A 89 6.29 7.69 -4.60
CA THR A 89 7.71 7.49 -4.24
C THR A 89 7.87 6.27 -3.32
N VAL A 90 8.51 5.20 -3.82
CA VAL A 90 8.73 3.92 -3.10
C VAL A 90 10.11 3.31 -3.28
#